data_AF-A0A4Q2VG45-F1
#
_entry.id   AF-A0A4Q2VG45-F1
#
_cell.length_a   1.000
_cell.length_b   1.000
_cell.length_c   1.000
_cell.angle_alpha   90.00
_cell.angle_beta   90.00
_cell.angle_gamma   90.00
#
_symmetry.space_group_name_H-M   'P 1'
#
loop_
_entity.id
_entity.type
_entity.pdbx_description
1 polymer ?
#
loop_
_entity_poly.entity_id
_entity_poly.type
_entity_poly.pdbx_seq_one_letter_code
_entity_poly.pdbx_strand_id
1 'polypeptide(L)'
;MQYPIHTAAELGEAVLAVRKALGLRQDDTASAAGVGHVFLRDVERGKPTAQIGRILRVLDELGIKIYLDIPEDVLLKNNIVQKIPSAASTRSIAPMSPIVNKNRQLEVVLNNQVIGVLKEVSDIWEFDYSPEWLQDPRSFDLSPAIGRYQQQHLDGSTMRPVQWYFDNLLPEEGMRALLSKEMNVPKADAFGLLAVLGQESAGSLVLRVAGAQPLAQGSKPLALDQLSERIKRLPRASLSSEAPKRMSLAGAQHKMVVFFDKETGDLAEPLPGSASSHILKPDSQAEAYPHSVVNEAFTMKLAARLRLPVPEVHMIYAPEPVYIIDRFDRFRTEHEVEWQRKHVLDACQLLSLSSGNKYNDANVETLRELSDMCRSKASTKLLLYRWLVFNTLVGNSDAHLKNLSFLVTGDGIALAPFYDLLSTSVYVTPLYADSQAIWPREPLHPPIPGASVFDEVSKDKMLAAGEAIGIGVPAAKRILEEMVGRFESHADALIEEFLQGRHVHPASRAPSGMQQGSEAQMLRAIRYVVIATMVQKLR
;
A
#
# COMPACT_ATOMS: atom_id res chain seq x y z
N MET A 1 9.79 36.25 -14.85
CA MET A 1 8.52 36.99 -15.05
C MET A 1 7.55 36.09 -15.81
N GLN A 2 6.26 36.11 -15.46
CA GLN A 2 5.25 35.28 -16.09
C GLN A 2 4.57 35.98 -17.27
N TYR A 3 4.53 35.33 -18.43
CA TYR A 3 3.93 35.85 -19.67
C TYR A 3 2.80 34.93 -20.17
N PRO A 4 1.57 35.44 -20.34
CA PRO A 4 0.50 34.62 -20.89
C PRO A 4 0.79 34.26 -22.36
N ILE A 5 0.44 33.04 -22.77
CA ILE A 5 0.48 32.59 -24.16
C ILE A 5 -0.93 32.31 -24.64
N HIS A 6 -1.26 32.87 -25.80
CA HIS A 6 -2.51 32.65 -26.51
C HIS A 6 -2.29 31.95 -27.86
N THR A 7 -1.09 32.09 -28.46
CA THR A 7 -0.82 31.51 -29.78
C THR A 7 0.50 30.74 -29.85
N ALA A 8 0.59 29.79 -30.80
CA ALA A 8 1.84 29.07 -31.06
C ALA A 8 2.96 30.00 -31.55
N ALA A 9 2.62 31.15 -32.15
CA ALA A 9 3.58 32.17 -32.56
C ALA A 9 4.25 32.84 -31.35
N GLU A 10 3.47 33.23 -30.34
CA GLU A 10 3.99 33.82 -29.09
C GLU A 10 4.91 32.86 -28.35
N LEU A 11 4.53 31.58 -28.28
CA LEU A 11 5.38 30.53 -27.71
C LEU A 11 6.69 30.39 -28.50
N GLY A 12 6.62 30.33 -29.83
CA GLY A 12 7.80 30.19 -30.70
C GLY A 12 8.79 31.34 -30.56
N GLU A 13 8.29 32.57 -30.46
CA GLU A 13 9.12 33.75 -30.25
C GLU A 13 9.80 33.75 -28.88
N ALA A 14 9.10 33.32 -27.83
CA ALA A 14 9.69 33.21 -26.49
C ALA A 14 10.81 32.15 -26.46
N VAL A 15 10.57 30.96 -27.05
CA VAL A 15 11.57 29.89 -27.15
C VAL A 15 12.81 30.35 -27.93
N LEU A 16 12.61 31.02 -29.07
CA LEU A 16 13.69 31.61 -29.86
C LEU A 16 14.49 32.64 -29.07
N ALA A 17 13.80 33.51 -28.32
CA ALA A 17 14.40 34.59 -27.56
C ALA A 17 15.26 34.06 -26.40
N VAL A 18 14.74 33.11 -25.62
CA VAL A 18 15.46 32.45 -24.52
C VAL A 18 16.69 31.71 -25.04
N ARG A 19 16.55 30.92 -26.10
CA ARG A 19 17.69 30.18 -26.69
C ARG A 19 18.80 31.13 -27.13
N LYS A 20 18.45 32.24 -27.79
CA LYS A 20 19.43 33.26 -28.23
C LYS A 20 20.09 33.97 -27.05
N ALA A 21 19.36 34.28 -25.98
CA ALA A 21 19.91 34.92 -24.79
C ALA A 21 20.90 34.00 -24.05
N LEU A 22 20.69 32.69 -24.11
CA LEU A 22 21.59 31.67 -23.57
C LEU A 22 22.76 31.33 -24.50
N GLY A 23 22.85 31.97 -25.68
CA GLY A 23 23.94 31.75 -26.64
C GLY A 23 23.95 30.36 -27.31
N LEU A 24 22.84 29.62 -27.23
CA LEU A 24 22.77 28.25 -27.73
C LEU A 24 22.48 28.20 -29.24
N ARG A 25 23.20 27.35 -29.99
CA ARG A 25 22.84 27.04 -31.37
C ARG A 25 21.59 26.16 -31.39
N GLN A 26 20.83 26.28 -32.47
CA GLN A 26 19.59 25.53 -32.65
C GLN A 26 19.82 24.01 -32.68
N ASP A 27 20.89 23.55 -33.33
CA ASP A 27 21.22 22.12 -33.40
C ASP A 27 21.57 21.54 -32.02
N ASP A 28 22.30 22.30 -31.20
CA ASP A 28 22.71 21.88 -29.84
C ASP A 28 21.49 21.79 -28.90
N THR A 29 20.56 22.76 -29.01
CA THR A 29 19.30 22.73 -28.25
C THR A 29 18.39 21.59 -28.70
N ALA A 30 18.32 21.30 -30.00
CA ALA A 30 17.52 20.20 -30.52
C ALA A 30 18.07 18.85 -30.04
N SER A 31 19.39 18.68 -30.06
CA SER A 31 20.06 17.47 -29.57
C SER A 31 19.89 17.29 -28.06
N ALA A 32 20.05 18.35 -27.26
CA ALA A 32 19.85 18.30 -25.80
C ALA A 32 18.40 17.99 -25.41
N ALA A 33 17.43 18.42 -26.23
CA ALA A 33 16.01 18.15 -26.03
C ALA A 33 15.53 16.83 -26.65
N GLY A 34 16.41 16.06 -27.31
CA GLY A 34 16.05 14.78 -27.93
C GLY A 34 15.11 14.89 -29.15
N VAL A 35 15.09 16.05 -29.83
CA VAL A 35 14.21 16.32 -30.98
C VAL A 35 15.01 16.62 -32.25
N GLY A 36 14.40 16.41 -33.42
CA GLY A 36 15.05 16.74 -34.69
C GLY A 36 15.18 18.26 -34.91
N HIS A 37 16.27 18.72 -35.56
CA HIS A 37 16.50 20.15 -35.82
C HIS A 37 15.33 20.83 -36.57
N VAL A 38 14.67 20.08 -37.48
CA VAL A 38 13.50 20.53 -38.25
C VAL A 38 12.33 20.83 -37.32
N PHE A 39 12.14 20.03 -36.27
CA PHE A 39 11.07 20.21 -35.30
C PHE A 39 11.31 21.45 -34.44
N LEU A 40 12.52 21.63 -33.89
CA LEU A 40 12.84 22.83 -33.10
C LEU A 40 12.72 24.11 -33.94
N ARG A 41 13.12 24.07 -35.21
CA ARG A 41 12.91 25.16 -36.17
C ARG A 41 11.44 25.48 -36.41
N ASP A 42 10.60 24.46 -36.48
CA ASP A 42 9.16 24.62 -36.70
C ASP A 42 8.46 25.16 -35.44
N VAL A 43 8.92 24.79 -34.25
CA VAL A 43 8.48 25.35 -32.95
C VAL A 43 8.88 26.83 -32.83
N GLU A 44 10.13 27.19 -33.09
CA GLU A 44 10.58 28.61 -33.04
C GLU A 44 9.88 29.52 -34.06
N ARG A 45 9.37 28.95 -35.15
CA ARG A 45 8.55 29.65 -36.15
C ARG A 45 7.06 29.67 -35.81
N GLY A 46 6.66 29.06 -34.69
CA GLY A 46 5.28 28.97 -34.26
C GLY A 46 4.38 28.17 -35.21
N LYS A 47 4.93 27.20 -35.95
CA LYS A 47 4.14 26.44 -36.93
C LYS A 47 3.03 25.64 -36.21
N PRO A 48 1.75 25.79 -36.62
CA PRO A 48 0.64 25.04 -36.02
C PRO A 48 0.77 23.51 -36.12
N THR A 49 1.54 23.03 -37.11
CA THR A 49 1.80 21.60 -37.35
C THR A 49 2.71 20.95 -36.30
N ALA A 50 3.35 21.72 -35.41
CA ALA A 50 4.07 21.21 -34.23
C ALA A 50 3.12 20.68 -33.13
N GLN A 51 1.86 20.37 -33.47
CA GLN A 51 0.76 19.83 -32.66
C GLN A 51 0.27 20.68 -31.47
N ILE A 52 1.03 21.66 -31.00
CA ILE A 52 0.67 22.50 -29.84
C ILE A 52 -0.38 23.58 -30.14
N GLY A 53 -0.49 24.02 -31.40
CA GLY A 53 -1.39 25.12 -31.78
C GLY A 53 -2.89 24.81 -31.61
N ARG A 54 -3.30 23.53 -31.75
CA ARG A 54 -4.69 23.12 -31.51
C ARG A 54 -5.04 23.13 -30.02
N ILE A 55 -4.08 22.76 -29.17
CA ILE A 55 -4.24 22.73 -27.71
C ILE A 55 -4.39 24.17 -27.18
N LEU A 56 -3.54 25.10 -27.61
CA LEU A 56 -3.62 26.50 -27.18
C LEU A 56 -4.97 27.14 -27.54
N ARG A 57 -5.52 26.84 -28.72
CA ARG A 57 -6.86 27.32 -29.10
C ARG A 57 -7.98 26.76 -28.22
N VAL A 58 -7.94 25.46 -27.91
CA VAL A 58 -8.94 24.84 -27.02
C VAL A 58 -8.89 25.45 -25.63
N LEU A 59 -7.68 25.72 -25.12
CA LEU A 59 -7.52 26.33 -23.80
C LEU A 59 -8.00 27.78 -23.77
N ASP A 60 -7.71 28.57 -24.81
CA ASP A 60 -8.19 29.95 -24.92
C ASP A 60 -9.72 30.02 -25.03
N GLU A 61 -10.34 29.13 -25.81
CA GLU A 61 -11.81 29.01 -25.94
C GLU A 61 -12.48 28.64 -24.60
N LEU A 62 -11.78 27.89 -23.75
CA LEU A 62 -12.23 27.50 -22.42
C LEU A 62 -11.85 28.52 -21.32
N GLY A 63 -11.22 29.65 -21.68
CA GLY A 63 -10.77 30.67 -20.73
C GLY A 63 -9.59 30.25 -19.84
N ILE A 64 -8.89 29.17 -20.19
CA ILE A 64 -7.75 28.61 -19.47
C ILE A 64 -6.47 29.29 -19.98
N LYS A 65 -5.73 29.93 -19.07
CA LYS A 65 -4.50 30.67 -19.40
C LYS A 65 -3.24 29.86 -19.10
N ILE A 66 -2.32 29.80 -20.05
CA ILE A 66 -0.97 29.25 -19.86
C ILE A 66 0.01 30.42 -19.72
N TYR A 67 0.95 30.31 -18.79
CA TYR A 67 2.01 31.29 -18.57
C TYR A 67 3.39 30.68 -18.81
N LEU A 68 4.30 31.43 -19.47
CA LEU A 68 5.73 31.14 -19.50
C LEU A 68 6.41 31.86 -18.35
N ASP A 69 7.18 31.13 -17.55
CA ASP A 69 8.13 31.75 -16.64
C ASP A 69 9.48 31.92 -17.35
N ILE A 70 9.80 33.18 -17.68
CA ILE A 70 11.04 33.54 -18.36
C ILE A 70 12.00 34.18 -17.36
N PRO A 71 13.27 33.74 -17.27
CA PRO A 71 14.28 34.35 -16.41
C PRO A 71 14.47 35.85 -16.65
N GLU A 72 14.68 36.61 -15.58
CA GLU A 72 14.70 38.08 -15.62
C GLU A 72 15.93 38.65 -16.34
N ASP A 73 17.08 37.99 -16.20
CA ASP A 73 18.33 38.29 -16.91
C ASP A 73 18.23 38.08 -18.42
N VAL A 74 17.38 37.15 -18.85
CA VAL A 74 17.08 36.88 -20.25
C VAL A 74 16.20 37.98 -20.84
N LEU A 75 15.20 38.48 -20.10
CA LEU A 75 14.29 39.53 -20.57
C LEU A 75 14.96 40.89 -20.76
N LEU A 76 15.95 41.19 -19.92
CA LEU A 76 16.73 42.42 -19.98
C LEU A 76 17.73 42.45 -21.15
N LYS A 77 18.08 41.29 -21.71
CA LYS A 77 18.95 41.18 -22.88
C LYS A 77 18.12 41.14 -24.16
N ASN A 78 18.45 41.98 -25.14
CA ASN A 78 17.91 41.97 -26.52
C ASN A 78 16.45 42.40 -26.76
N ASN A 79 15.93 43.47 -26.12
CA ASN A 79 14.63 44.08 -26.46
C ASN A 79 13.46 43.08 -26.64
N ILE A 80 13.50 41.92 -25.97
CA ILE A 80 12.59 40.79 -26.19
C ILE A 80 11.14 41.18 -25.85
N VAL A 81 10.98 42.05 -24.86
CA VAL A 81 9.69 42.60 -24.41
C VAL A 81 8.92 43.28 -25.54
N GLN A 82 9.59 43.83 -26.57
CA GLN A 82 8.92 44.51 -27.70
C GLN A 82 8.40 43.56 -28.77
N LYS A 83 8.82 42.29 -28.80
CA LYS A 83 8.41 41.31 -29.82
C LYS A 83 7.20 40.48 -29.41
N ILE A 84 6.99 40.26 -28.11
CA ILE A 84 5.84 39.55 -27.57
C ILE A 84 4.64 40.52 -27.51
N PRO A 85 3.57 40.34 -28.32
CA PRO A 85 2.53 41.35 -28.51
C PRO A 85 1.72 41.72 -27.25
N SER A 86 1.76 40.90 -26.19
CA SER A 86 0.97 41.10 -24.96
C SER A 86 1.74 41.79 -23.81
N ALA A 87 2.91 42.38 -24.07
CA ALA A 87 3.77 42.97 -23.03
C ALA A 87 3.13 44.15 -22.24
N ALA A 88 2.00 44.70 -22.71
CA ALA A 88 1.33 45.83 -22.08
C ALA A 88 0.54 45.50 -20.80
N SER A 89 0.35 44.22 -20.43
CA SER A 89 -0.29 43.84 -19.17
C SER A 89 0.69 43.22 -18.17
N THR A 90 1.76 43.93 -17.84
CA THR A 90 2.58 43.62 -16.67
C THR A 90 1.77 43.89 -15.40
N ARG A 91 1.19 42.85 -14.79
CA ARG A 91 0.84 42.90 -13.36
C ARG A 91 2.10 42.58 -12.57
N SER A 92 2.64 43.58 -11.88
CA SER A 92 3.48 43.35 -10.71
C SER A 92 2.59 42.73 -9.64
N ILE A 93 2.56 41.40 -9.60
CA ILE A 93 2.01 40.69 -8.45
C ILE A 93 3.08 40.87 -7.36
N ALA A 94 2.68 41.48 -6.23
CA ALA A 94 3.46 41.45 -4.99
C ALA A 94 3.99 40.02 -4.80
N PRO A 95 5.23 39.82 -4.31
CA PRO A 95 5.84 38.49 -4.28
C PRO A 95 4.81 37.49 -3.77
N MET A 96 4.41 36.55 -4.64
CA MET A 96 3.75 35.35 -4.20
C MET A 96 4.75 34.72 -3.26
N SER A 97 4.59 35.01 -1.98
CA SER A 97 5.21 34.22 -0.93
C SER A 97 4.79 32.81 -1.28
N PRO A 98 5.72 31.89 -1.57
CA PRO A 98 5.36 30.50 -1.65
C PRO A 98 4.88 30.16 -0.24
N ILE A 99 3.56 30.11 -0.04
CA ILE A 99 3.01 29.36 1.08
C ILE A 99 3.03 27.88 0.65
N VAL A 100 4.20 27.41 0.21
CA VAL A 100 4.62 26.05 0.52
C VAL A 100 5.25 26.24 1.88
N ASN A 101 4.61 25.73 2.92
CA ASN A 101 5.16 25.80 4.26
C ASN A 101 6.53 25.11 4.22
N LYS A 102 7.63 25.88 4.13
CA LYS A 102 8.96 25.36 3.76
C LYS A 102 9.58 24.43 4.79
N ASN A 103 9.00 24.38 5.99
CA ASN A 103 9.31 23.44 7.05
C ASN A 103 7.99 22.80 7.50
N ARG A 104 7.70 21.60 7.01
CA ARG A 104 6.57 20.80 7.50
C ARG A 104 7.08 19.89 8.60
N GLN A 105 6.30 19.72 9.67
CA GLN A 105 6.67 18.85 10.78
C GLN A 105 5.47 18.10 11.34
N LEU A 106 5.70 16.85 11.73
CA LEU A 106 4.73 15.99 12.39
C LEU A 106 5.39 15.33 13.61
N GLU A 107 4.75 15.40 14.75
CA GLU A 107 5.11 14.57 15.91
C GLU A 107 4.75 13.12 15.61
N VAL A 108 5.69 12.22 15.90
CA VAL A 108 5.50 10.77 15.80
C VAL A 108 5.29 10.23 17.20
N VAL A 109 4.11 9.67 17.44
CA VAL A 109 3.64 9.28 18.78
C VAL A 109 3.27 7.80 18.81
N LEU A 110 3.58 7.13 19.92
CA LEU A 110 3.13 5.77 20.24
C LEU A 110 2.53 5.74 21.65
N ASN A 111 1.28 5.31 21.78
CA ASN A 111 0.58 5.13 23.07
C ASN A 111 0.79 6.31 24.05
N ASN A 112 0.73 7.55 23.54
CA ASN A 112 0.94 8.83 24.24
C ASN A 112 2.41 9.26 24.49
N GLN A 113 3.39 8.45 24.11
CA GLN A 113 4.80 8.82 24.17
C GLN A 113 5.26 9.37 22.82
N VAL A 114 5.90 10.54 22.83
CA VAL A 114 6.51 11.13 21.63
C VAL A 114 7.81 10.39 21.34
N ILE A 115 7.87 9.69 20.21
CA ILE A 115 9.07 8.99 19.73
C ILE A 115 10.04 10.00 19.11
N GLY A 116 9.51 10.99 18.39
CA GLY A 116 10.32 11.93 17.64
C GLY A 116 9.50 12.87 16.77
N VAL A 117 10.18 13.58 15.89
CA VAL A 117 9.60 14.55 14.95
C VAL A 117 10.05 14.21 13.54
N LEU A 118 9.08 13.99 12.66
CA LEU A 118 9.28 13.88 11.22
C LEU A 118 9.21 15.29 10.60
N LYS A 119 10.18 15.64 9.78
CA LYS A 119 10.25 16.93 9.10
C LYS A 119 10.47 16.74 7.61
N GLU A 120 10.06 17.76 6.87
CA GLU A 120 10.44 17.92 5.47
C GLU A 120 10.83 19.37 5.22
N VAL A 121 12.05 19.52 4.69
CA VAL A 121 12.67 20.81 4.38
C VAL A 121 13.22 20.71 2.98
N SER A 122 12.65 21.49 2.04
CA SER A 122 13.08 21.50 0.64
C SER A 122 13.15 20.10 0.00
N ASP A 123 12.09 19.31 0.18
CA ASP A 123 11.93 17.93 -0.33
C ASP A 123 12.92 16.89 0.22
N ILE A 124 13.67 17.24 1.27
CA ILE A 124 14.49 16.31 2.04
C ILE A 124 13.78 16.00 3.35
N TRP A 125 13.64 14.71 3.64
CA TRP A 125 12.96 14.21 4.83
C TRP A 125 13.98 13.97 5.94
N GLU A 126 13.58 14.29 7.16
CA GLU A 126 14.41 14.16 8.35
C GLU A 126 13.56 13.58 9.48
N PHE A 127 14.14 12.68 10.26
CA PHE A 127 13.53 12.18 11.49
C PHE A 127 14.46 12.40 12.69
N ASP A 128 13.96 13.14 13.67
CA ASP A 128 14.64 13.37 14.95
C ASP A 128 13.98 12.57 16.06
N TYR A 129 14.73 11.67 16.69
CA TYR A 129 14.29 11.05 17.93
C TYR A 129 14.17 12.07 19.07
N SER A 130 13.16 11.88 19.92
CA SER A 130 13.04 12.62 21.17
C SER A 130 14.12 12.15 22.17
N PRO A 131 14.73 13.05 22.95
CA PRO A 131 15.65 12.67 24.01
C PRO A 131 15.03 11.69 25.02
N GLU A 132 13.74 11.86 25.31
CA GLU A 132 12.98 11.00 26.23
C GLU A 132 12.85 9.57 25.69
N TRP A 133 12.62 9.40 24.38
CA TRP A 133 12.58 8.07 23.76
C TRP A 133 13.96 7.41 23.80
N LEU A 134 15.02 8.15 23.47
CA LEU A 134 16.39 7.61 23.49
C LEU A 134 16.83 7.13 24.88
N GLN A 135 16.31 7.75 25.95
CA GLN A 135 16.63 7.39 27.33
C GLN A 135 15.70 6.33 27.93
N ASP A 136 14.52 6.08 27.36
CA ASP A 136 13.59 5.06 27.87
C ASP A 136 14.18 3.65 27.65
N PRO A 137 14.39 2.84 28.69
CA PRO A 137 14.91 1.47 28.55
C PRO A 137 14.02 0.56 27.68
N ARG A 138 12.73 0.90 27.50
CA ARG A 138 11.76 0.16 26.69
C ARG A 138 11.72 0.63 25.24
N SER A 139 12.45 1.68 24.90
CA SER A 139 12.44 2.20 23.53
C SER A 139 13.10 1.24 22.56
N PHE A 140 12.79 1.44 21.29
CA PHE A 140 13.25 0.63 20.17
C PHE A 140 13.48 1.50 18.95
N ASP A 141 14.16 0.92 17.98
CA ASP A 141 14.44 1.56 16.69
C ASP A 141 13.17 1.57 15.84
N LEU A 142 12.88 2.71 15.21
CA LEU A 142 11.76 2.89 14.29
C LEU A 142 11.89 1.97 13.08
N SER A 143 13.12 1.77 12.60
CA SER A 143 13.50 0.71 11.68
C SER A 143 15.02 0.49 11.81
N PRO A 144 15.57 -0.63 11.29
CA PRO A 144 17.02 -0.82 11.29
C PRO A 144 17.80 0.32 10.62
N ALA A 145 17.22 0.93 9.58
CA ALA A 145 17.82 2.06 8.87
C ALA A 145 17.66 3.40 9.62
N ILE A 146 16.67 3.52 10.51
CA ILE A 146 16.39 4.71 11.31
C ILE A 146 16.58 4.31 12.78
N GLY A 147 17.80 3.95 13.19
CA GLY A 147 18.08 3.40 14.52
C GLY A 147 18.38 4.46 15.58
N ARG A 148 18.18 4.13 16.86
CA ARG A 148 18.45 5.05 17.99
C ARG A 148 19.93 5.32 18.24
N TYR A 149 20.84 4.66 17.51
CA TYR A 149 22.28 4.92 17.55
C TYR A 149 22.63 6.37 17.18
N GLN A 150 21.73 7.04 16.47
CA GLN A 150 21.83 8.45 16.12
C GLN A 150 20.48 9.13 16.39
N GLN A 151 20.54 10.35 16.93
CA GLN A 151 19.34 11.11 17.24
C GLN A 151 18.64 11.64 15.97
N GLN A 152 19.42 12.19 15.04
CA GLN A 152 18.92 12.81 13.81
C GLN A 152 19.23 11.95 12.59
N HIS A 153 18.22 11.62 11.79
CA HIS A 153 18.36 10.89 10.52
C HIS A 153 17.92 11.81 9.39
N LEU A 154 18.85 12.13 8.48
CA LEU A 154 18.59 12.98 7.33
C LEU A 154 18.74 12.18 6.05
N ASP A 155 17.73 12.25 5.18
CA ASP A 155 17.78 11.58 3.89
C ASP A 155 18.81 12.22 2.94
N GLY A 156 19.39 11.37 2.09
CA GLY A 156 20.26 11.79 0.99
C GLY A 156 19.51 11.95 -0.33
N SER A 157 20.26 12.15 -1.42
CA SER A 157 19.69 12.17 -2.77
C SER A 157 19.24 10.78 -3.22
N THR A 158 20.08 9.76 -3.01
CA THR A 158 19.88 8.37 -3.46
C THR A 158 19.26 7.49 -2.39
N MET A 159 19.80 7.52 -1.17
CA MET A 159 19.31 6.73 -0.04
C MET A 159 18.36 7.60 0.78
N ARG A 160 17.09 7.18 0.87
CA ARG A 160 16.04 7.95 1.52
C ARG A 160 15.25 7.12 2.55
N PRO A 161 15.93 6.52 3.54
CA PRO A 161 15.29 5.60 4.49
C PRO A 161 14.13 6.25 5.26
N VAL A 162 14.20 7.55 5.59
CA VAL A 162 13.12 8.26 6.28
C VAL A 162 11.91 8.36 5.35
N GLN A 163 12.07 8.91 4.16
CA GLN A 163 11.00 9.02 3.17
C GLN A 163 10.38 7.66 2.84
N TRP A 164 11.20 6.63 2.57
CA TRP A 164 10.70 5.29 2.23
C TRP A 164 9.94 4.65 3.38
N TYR A 165 10.40 4.81 4.61
CA TYR A 165 9.72 4.29 5.79
C TYR A 165 8.29 4.84 5.91
N PHE A 166 8.16 6.16 5.88
CA PHE A 166 6.90 6.83 6.09
C PHE A 166 5.99 6.77 4.86
N ASP A 167 6.51 6.76 3.63
CA ASP A 167 5.72 6.55 2.42
C ASP A 167 5.10 5.15 2.38
N ASN A 168 5.80 4.13 2.90
CA ASN A 168 5.24 2.77 3.03
C ASN A 168 4.07 2.65 4.01
N LEU A 169 3.84 3.66 4.87
CA LEU A 169 2.66 3.75 5.73
C LEU A 169 1.41 4.20 4.97
N LEU A 170 1.54 4.74 3.76
CA LEU A 170 0.43 5.23 2.95
C LEU A 170 -0.21 4.12 2.10
N PRO A 171 -1.46 4.31 1.64
CA PRO A 171 -2.12 3.37 0.74
C PRO A 171 -1.42 3.25 -0.62
N GLU A 172 -1.65 2.12 -1.28
CA GLU A 172 -1.10 1.86 -2.61
C GLU A 172 -1.84 2.63 -3.72
N GLU A 173 -1.32 2.57 -4.95
CA GLU A 173 -1.57 3.56 -5.99
C GLU A 173 -3.04 3.93 -6.24
N GLY A 174 -3.92 2.94 -6.43
CA GLY A 174 -5.34 3.17 -6.70
C GLY A 174 -6.07 3.83 -5.53
N MET A 175 -5.85 3.31 -4.31
CA MET A 175 -6.45 3.85 -3.09
C MET A 175 -5.89 5.23 -2.74
N ARG A 176 -4.58 5.43 -2.96
CA ARG A 176 -3.92 6.72 -2.78
C ARG A 176 -4.51 7.78 -3.69
N ALA A 177 -4.78 7.46 -4.95
CA ALA A 177 -5.42 8.38 -5.89
C ALA A 177 -6.85 8.75 -5.45
N LEU A 178 -7.63 7.78 -4.98
CA LEU A 178 -8.98 7.99 -4.46
C LEU A 178 -8.97 8.91 -3.22
N LEU A 179 -8.13 8.61 -2.23
CA LEU A 179 -8.01 9.40 -1.01
C LEU A 179 -7.46 10.81 -1.28
N SER A 180 -6.50 10.93 -2.20
CA SER A 180 -5.96 12.24 -2.64
C SER A 180 -7.08 13.14 -3.16
N LYS A 181 -8.00 12.60 -3.96
CA LYS A 181 -9.16 13.32 -4.48
C LYS A 181 -10.17 13.67 -3.38
N GLU A 182 -10.46 12.74 -2.46
CA GLU A 182 -11.39 12.97 -1.35
C GLU A 182 -10.89 14.03 -0.36
N MET A 183 -9.57 14.12 -0.16
CA MET A 183 -8.95 15.03 0.81
C MET A 183 -8.43 16.32 0.18
N ASN A 184 -8.52 16.46 -1.15
CA ASN A 184 -7.96 17.58 -1.91
C ASN A 184 -6.47 17.81 -1.64
N VAL A 185 -5.71 16.71 -1.53
CA VAL A 185 -4.24 16.71 -1.37
C VAL A 185 -3.63 16.08 -2.61
N PRO A 186 -2.60 16.67 -3.24
CA PRO A 186 -1.96 16.05 -4.41
C PRO A 186 -1.42 14.66 -4.12
N LYS A 187 -1.61 13.69 -5.03
CA LYS A 187 -1.11 12.30 -4.90
C LYS A 187 0.40 12.23 -4.63
N ALA A 188 1.15 13.13 -5.24
CA ALA A 188 2.61 13.23 -5.11
C ALA A 188 3.06 13.79 -3.75
N ASP A 189 2.18 14.47 -3.01
CA ASP A 189 2.50 15.06 -1.71
C ASP A 189 2.35 14.04 -0.58
N ALA A 190 3.31 13.11 -0.48
CA ALA A 190 3.31 12.07 0.54
C ALA A 190 3.23 12.64 1.97
N PHE A 191 3.96 13.72 2.24
CA PHE A 191 3.97 14.36 3.56
C PHE A 191 2.59 14.95 3.90
N GLY A 192 1.96 15.64 2.94
CA GLY A 192 0.59 16.15 3.09
C GLY A 192 -0.42 15.03 3.35
N LEU A 193 -0.30 13.91 2.65
CA LEU A 193 -1.16 12.73 2.88
C LEU A 193 -0.96 12.15 4.29
N LEU A 194 0.28 12.07 4.78
CA LEU A 194 0.58 11.62 6.15
C LEU A 194 0.03 12.57 7.20
N ALA A 195 0.07 13.89 6.98
CA ALA A 195 -0.50 14.87 7.90
C ALA A 195 -2.02 14.68 8.09
N VAL A 196 -2.73 14.19 7.07
CA VAL A 196 -4.17 13.94 7.12
C VAL A 196 -4.50 12.51 7.59
N LEU A 197 -3.80 11.49 7.08
CA LEU A 197 -4.12 10.08 7.31
C LEU A 197 -3.37 9.46 8.49
N GLY A 198 -2.27 10.07 8.93
CA GLY A 198 -1.35 9.49 9.91
C GLY A 198 -1.90 9.37 11.33
N GLN A 199 -3.13 9.85 11.58
CA GLN A 199 -3.82 9.66 12.86
C GLN A 199 -4.20 8.19 13.12
N GLU A 200 -4.23 7.37 12.07
CA GLU A 200 -4.29 5.91 12.16
C GLU A 200 -3.41 5.32 11.05
N SER A 201 -2.15 5.08 11.37
CA SER A 201 -1.24 4.44 10.42
C SER A 201 -1.37 2.91 10.41
N ALA A 202 -0.92 2.30 9.31
CA ALA A 202 -0.54 0.89 9.31
C ALA A 202 0.53 0.67 10.39
N GLY A 203 0.32 -0.27 11.31
CA GLY A 203 1.20 -0.41 12.47
C GLY A 203 0.83 0.54 13.61
N SER A 204 1.82 1.17 14.22
CA SER A 204 1.72 1.64 15.60
C SER A 204 1.76 3.15 15.81
N LEU A 205 2.06 3.92 14.77
CA LEU A 205 2.42 5.32 14.92
C LEU A 205 1.20 6.21 14.71
N VAL A 206 1.15 7.28 15.49
CA VAL A 206 0.23 8.39 15.28
C VAL A 206 1.07 9.58 14.85
N LEU A 207 0.81 10.08 13.65
CA LEU A 207 1.40 11.31 13.13
C LEU A 207 0.42 12.45 13.36
N ARG A 208 0.87 13.49 14.05
CA ARG A 208 0.05 14.67 14.32
C ARG A 208 0.85 15.94 14.17
N VAL A 209 0.16 17.03 13.85
CA VAL A 209 0.77 18.36 13.84
C VAL A 209 1.15 18.73 15.27
N ALA A 210 2.35 19.29 15.45
CA ALA A 210 2.82 19.73 16.77
C ALA A 210 1.84 20.75 17.39
N GLY A 211 1.54 20.57 18.68
CA GLY A 211 0.59 21.41 19.40
C GLY A 211 -0.89 21.16 19.09
N ALA A 212 -1.23 20.13 18.30
CA ALA A 212 -2.61 19.71 18.10
C ALA A 212 -3.25 19.26 19.44
N GLN A 213 -4.51 19.62 19.64
CA GLN A 213 -5.26 19.19 20.83
C GLN A 213 -5.46 17.67 20.83
N PRO A 214 -5.51 17.04 22.02
CA PRO A 214 -5.87 15.63 22.13
C PRO A 214 -7.22 15.35 21.46
N LEU A 215 -7.26 14.28 20.67
CA LEU A 215 -8.46 13.87 19.96
C LEU A 215 -9.41 13.09 20.88
N ALA A 216 -10.71 13.19 20.63
CA ALA A 216 -11.72 12.47 21.39
C ALA A 216 -11.51 10.94 21.32
N GLN A 217 -11.61 10.29 22.47
CA GLN A 217 -11.56 8.83 22.65
C GLN A 217 -12.97 8.24 22.79
N GLY A 218 -13.08 6.92 22.68
CA GLY A 218 -14.32 6.16 22.64
C GLY A 218 -14.68 5.62 21.26
N SER A 219 -15.97 5.32 21.06
CA SER A 219 -16.49 4.67 19.86
C SER A 219 -17.89 5.17 19.50
N LYS A 220 -18.26 5.02 18.23
CA LYS A 220 -19.61 5.27 17.71
C LYS A 220 -20.20 3.97 17.15
N PRO A 221 -21.40 3.53 17.55
CA PRO A 221 -22.03 2.34 16.97
C PRO A 221 -22.18 2.45 15.44
N LEU A 222 -21.98 1.34 14.74
CA LEU A 222 -22.16 1.20 13.30
C LEU A 222 -23.22 0.14 13.02
N ALA A 223 -24.42 0.58 12.65
CA ALA A 223 -25.49 -0.35 12.29
C ALA A 223 -25.21 -1.03 10.94
N LEU A 224 -25.62 -2.29 10.79
CA LEU A 224 -25.42 -3.05 9.56
C LEU A 224 -26.07 -2.39 8.33
N ASP A 225 -27.21 -1.73 8.50
CA ASP A 225 -27.88 -1.02 7.40
C ASP A 225 -27.05 0.19 6.93
N GLN A 226 -26.36 0.88 7.85
CA GLN A 226 -25.43 1.96 7.50
C GLN A 226 -24.21 1.42 6.77
N LEU A 227 -23.67 0.28 7.22
CA LEU A 227 -22.56 -0.40 6.53
C LEU A 227 -22.96 -0.83 5.11
N SER A 228 -24.15 -1.41 4.94
CA SER A 228 -24.71 -1.79 3.63
C SER A 228 -24.75 -0.60 2.66
N GLU A 229 -25.27 0.54 3.11
CA GLU A 229 -25.34 1.73 2.26
C GLU A 229 -23.95 2.27 1.87
N ARG A 230 -22.94 2.12 2.75
CA ARG A 230 -21.56 2.47 2.39
C ARG A 230 -20.98 1.48 1.36
N ILE A 231 -21.23 0.19 1.51
CA ILE A 231 -20.77 -0.84 0.56
C ILE A 231 -21.39 -0.60 -0.82
N LYS A 232 -22.68 -0.31 -0.91
CA LYS A 232 -23.38 -0.01 -2.18
C LYS A 232 -22.88 1.24 -2.89
N ARG A 233 -22.25 2.17 -2.18
CA ARG A 233 -21.67 3.40 -2.77
C ARG A 233 -20.29 3.17 -3.37
N LEU A 234 -19.65 2.03 -3.11
CA LEU A 234 -18.40 1.69 -3.78
C LEU A 234 -18.65 1.53 -5.29
N PRO A 235 -17.69 1.91 -6.16
CA PRO A 235 -16.37 2.48 -5.87
C PRO A 235 -16.37 4.03 -5.80
N ARG A 236 -17.52 4.69 -5.76
CA ARG A 236 -17.63 6.16 -5.90
C ARG A 236 -17.10 6.94 -4.69
N ALA A 237 -17.04 6.31 -3.53
CA ALA A 237 -16.51 6.86 -2.29
C ALA A 237 -15.74 5.78 -1.52
N SER A 238 -14.80 6.16 -0.66
CA SER A 238 -14.15 5.23 0.26
C SER A 238 -15.13 4.72 1.31
N LEU A 239 -14.90 3.48 1.77
CA LEU A 239 -15.68 2.86 2.85
C LEU A 239 -15.63 3.67 4.16
N SER A 240 -14.53 4.43 4.36
CA SER A 240 -14.29 5.30 5.51
C SER A 240 -14.69 6.76 5.28
N SER A 241 -15.34 7.11 4.17
CA SER A 241 -15.64 8.50 3.81
C SER A 241 -16.45 9.24 4.88
N GLU A 242 -17.43 8.57 5.49
CA GLU A 242 -18.28 9.05 6.59
C GLU A 242 -17.79 8.63 7.98
N ALA A 243 -16.68 7.89 8.06
CA ALA A 243 -16.15 7.41 9.33
C ALA A 243 -15.54 8.55 10.15
N PRO A 244 -15.67 8.55 11.49
CA PRO A 244 -15.00 9.52 12.36
C PRO A 244 -13.49 9.52 12.15
N LYS A 245 -12.93 8.35 11.82
CA LYS A 245 -11.51 8.10 11.71
C LYS A 245 -11.17 7.48 10.35
N ARG A 246 -10.17 8.06 9.68
CA ARG A 246 -9.63 7.55 8.42
C ARG A 246 -8.26 6.93 8.67
N MET A 247 -7.94 5.88 7.92
CA MET A 247 -6.71 5.12 8.09
C MET A 247 -5.81 5.24 6.86
N SER A 248 -4.50 5.28 7.06
CA SER A 248 -3.52 5.25 5.97
C SER A 248 -3.16 3.85 5.47
N LEU A 249 -3.88 2.80 5.88
CA LEU A 249 -3.44 1.40 5.71
C LEU A 249 -3.13 1.04 4.25
N ALA A 250 -1.96 0.43 4.04
CA ALA A 250 -1.50 -0.08 2.76
C ALA A 250 -2.44 -1.12 2.13
N GLY A 251 -2.33 -1.32 0.82
CA GLY A 251 -3.10 -2.27 0.01
C GLY A 251 -4.14 -1.61 -0.91
N ALA A 252 -4.59 -2.36 -1.91
CA ALA A 252 -5.46 -1.86 -2.98
C ALA A 252 -6.97 -1.97 -2.68
N GLN A 253 -7.38 -2.87 -1.78
CA GLN A 253 -8.79 -3.14 -1.46
C GLN A 253 -9.38 -2.09 -0.50
N HIS A 254 -10.67 -1.76 -0.70
CA HIS A 254 -11.43 -0.97 0.27
C HIS A 254 -11.44 -1.67 1.64
N LYS A 255 -11.13 -0.90 2.68
CA LYS A 255 -11.10 -1.38 4.05
C LYS A 255 -11.42 -0.26 5.02
N MET A 256 -11.84 -0.61 6.22
CA MET A 256 -12.01 0.33 7.32
C MET A 256 -11.58 -0.31 8.65
N VAL A 257 -11.38 0.52 9.66
CA VAL A 257 -11.07 0.05 11.01
C VAL A 257 -12.29 0.13 11.90
N VAL A 258 -12.48 -0.89 12.72
CA VAL A 258 -13.64 -1.03 13.59
C VAL A 258 -13.25 -1.64 14.95
N PHE A 259 -14.17 -1.52 15.90
CA PHE A 259 -14.34 -2.46 16.99
C PHE A 259 -15.41 -3.47 16.59
N PHE A 260 -15.15 -4.75 16.85
CA PHE A 260 -16.09 -5.84 16.65
C PHE A 260 -16.19 -6.62 17.96
N ASP A 261 -17.41 -6.82 18.44
CA ASP A 261 -17.71 -7.71 19.55
C ASP A 261 -18.07 -9.08 18.98
N LYS A 262 -17.25 -10.09 19.24
CA LYS A 262 -17.43 -11.43 18.67
C LYS A 262 -18.53 -12.26 19.35
N GLU A 263 -19.01 -11.83 20.52
CA GLU A 263 -20.08 -12.51 21.25
C GLU A 263 -21.44 -11.94 20.84
N THR A 264 -21.54 -10.62 20.66
CA THR A 264 -22.81 -9.98 20.25
C THR A 264 -22.92 -9.76 18.74
N GLY A 265 -21.78 -9.68 18.04
CA GLY A 265 -21.70 -9.33 16.62
C GLY A 265 -21.78 -7.82 16.35
N ASP A 266 -21.74 -6.99 17.39
CA ASP A 266 -21.87 -5.55 17.26
C ASP A 266 -20.63 -4.91 16.64
N LEU A 267 -20.87 -3.90 15.81
CA LEU A 267 -19.84 -3.07 15.18
C LEU A 267 -19.86 -1.65 15.75
N ALA A 268 -18.67 -1.11 15.94
CA ALA A 268 -18.49 0.31 16.25
C ALA A 268 -17.26 0.90 15.56
N GLU A 269 -17.32 2.19 15.24
CA GLU A 269 -16.22 2.95 14.68
C GLU A 269 -15.42 3.60 15.81
N PRO A 270 -14.08 3.47 15.84
CA PRO A 270 -13.25 4.19 16.80
C PRO A 270 -13.32 5.70 16.53
N LEU A 271 -13.40 6.49 17.61
CA LEU A 271 -13.18 7.94 17.52
C LEU A 271 -11.70 8.23 17.23
N PRO A 272 -11.35 9.43 16.71
CA PRO A 272 -10.01 9.71 16.21
C PRO A 272 -8.87 9.44 17.22
N GLY A 273 -9.10 9.64 18.52
CA GLY A 273 -8.13 9.38 19.59
C GLY A 273 -7.97 7.90 19.98
N SER A 274 -8.91 7.02 19.61
CA SER A 274 -8.94 5.61 20.03
C SER A 274 -8.21 4.72 19.02
N ALA A 275 -7.42 3.75 19.48
CA ALA A 275 -6.87 2.73 18.58
C ALA A 275 -7.97 1.73 18.20
N SER A 276 -8.06 1.37 16.91
CA SER A 276 -8.94 0.28 16.49
C SER A 276 -8.44 -1.08 16.95
N SER A 277 -9.30 -2.09 16.90
CA SER A 277 -8.91 -3.49 17.17
C SER A 277 -9.08 -4.43 15.99
N HIS A 278 -9.87 -4.07 14.98
CA HIS A 278 -10.09 -4.90 13.80
C HIS A 278 -9.97 -4.11 12.50
N ILE A 279 -9.73 -4.84 11.42
CA ILE A 279 -9.84 -4.35 10.04
C ILE A 279 -11.03 -5.07 9.40
N LEU A 280 -11.90 -4.30 8.75
CA LEU A 280 -13.09 -4.77 8.05
C LEU A 280 -12.88 -4.56 6.55
N LYS A 281 -13.15 -5.62 5.75
CA LYS A 281 -13.05 -5.62 4.29
C LYS A 281 -14.36 -6.16 3.69
N PRO A 282 -15.05 -5.41 2.81
CA PRO A 282 -16.11 -5.95 1.97
C PRO A 282 -15.53 -6.63 0.74
N ASP A 283 -16.39 -7.23 -0.07
CA ASP A 283 -15.98 -7.77 -1.36
C ASP A 283 -15.31 -6.72 -2.26
N SER A 284 -14.26 -7.14 -2.95
CA SER A 284 -13.60 -6.36 -3.99
C SER A 284 -14.62 -5.97 -5.07
N GLN A 285 -14.53 -4.72 -5.51
CA GLN A 285 -15.38 -4.19 -6.58
C GLN A 285 -14.77 -4.41 -7.97
N ALA A 286 -13.54 -4.95 -8.03
CA ALA A 286 -12.93 -5.31 -9.29
C ALA A 286 -13.56 -6.60 -9.81
N GLU A 287 -14.07 -6.55 -11.04
CA GLU A 287 -14.76 -7.67 -11.69
C GLU A 287 -13.92 -8.95 -11.75
N ALA A 288 -12.60 -8.81 -11.82
CA ALA A 288 -11.66 -9.94 -11.80
C ALA A 288 -11.57 -10.67 -10.45
N TYR A 289 -12.09 -10.09 -9.37
CA TYR A 289 -11.94 -10.61 -8.00
C TYR A 289 -13.28 -10.74 -7.25
N PRO A 290 -14.28 -11.46 -7.79
CA PRO A 290 -15.54 -11.68 -7.08
C PRO A 290 -15.31 -12.46 -5.78
N HIS A 291 -16.24 -12.35 -4.83
CA HIS A 291 -16.28 -13.17 -3.60
C HIS A 291 -14.95 -13.20 -2.81
N SER A 292 -14.15 -12.15 -2.89
CA SER A 292 -12.89 -12.00 -2.15
C SER A 292 -13.01 -12.23 -0.64
N VAL A 293 -14.16 -11.92 -0.04
CA VAL A 293 -14.42 -12.15 1.39
C VAL A 293 -14.42 -13.62 1.74
N VAL A 294 -15.15 -14.46 0.98
CA VAL A 294 -15.19 -15.90 1.27
C VAL A 294 -13.84 -16.56 0.98
N ASN A 295 -13.13 -16.09 -0.05
CA ASN A 295 -11.79 -16.54 -0.40
C ASN A 295 -10.79 -16.29 0.74
N GLU A 296 -10.70 -15.05 1.23
CA GLU A 296 -9.80 -14.66 2.31
C GLU A 296 -10.18 -15.35 3.63
N ALA A 297 -11.48 -15.36 3.99
CA ALA A 297 -11.95 -16.03 5.20
C ALA A 297 -11.63 -17.53 5.21
N PHE A 298 -11.87 -18.23 4.09
CA PHE A 298 -11.56 -19.64 3.95
C PHE A 298 -10.06 -19.89 4.03
N THR A 299 -9.26 -19.12 3.29
CA THR A 299 -7.82 -19.31 3.21
C THR A 299 -7.15 -19.04 4.56
N MET A 300 -7.54 -17.98 5.28
CA MET A 300 -7.04 -17.67 6.62
C MET A 300 -7.44 -18.73 7.65
N LYS A 301 -8.68 -19.23 7.64
CA LYS A 301 -9.11 -20.33 8.53
C LYS A 301 -8.38 -21.65 8.21
N LEU A 302 -8.09 -21.92 6.94
CA LEU A 302 -7.28 -23.07 6.53
C LEU A 302 -5.83 -22.94 6.99
N ALA A 303 -5.24 -21.75 6.91
CA ALA A 303 -3.90 -21.47 7.43
C ALA A 303 -3.80 -21.75 8.94
N ALA A 304 -4.79 -21.30 9.72
CA ALA A 304 -4.87 -21.58 11.16
C ALA A 304 -4.92 -23.10 11.45
N ARG A 305 -5.74 -23.86 10.71
CA ARG A 305 -5.83 -25.32 10.82
C ARG A 305 -4.52 -26.03 10.53
N LEU A 306 -3.74 -25.48 9.61
CA LEU A 306 -2.41 -25.94 9.25
C LEU A 306 -1.30 -25.31 10.09
N ARG A 307 -1.65 -24.72 11.24
CA ARG A 307 -0.74 -24.21 12.27
C ARG A 307 0.17 -23.08 11.79
N LEU A 308 -0.28 -22.29 10.81
CA LEU A 308 0.32 -20.98 10.59
C LEU A 308 -0.18 -20.03 11.68
N PRO A 309 0.69 -19.22 12.30
CA PRO A 309 0.25 -18.17 13.19
C PRO A 309 -0.46 -17.11 12.35
N VAL A 310 -1.77 -17.01 12.50
CA VAL A 310 -2.62 -16.01 11.84
C VAL A 310 -3.53 -15.38 12.89
N PRO A 311 -3.95 -14.11 12.73
CA PRO A 311 -4.96 -13.53 13.60
C PRO A 311 -6.31 -14.24 13.47
N GLU A 312 -7.17 -14.05 14.47
CA GLU A 312 -8.55 -14.53 14.40
C GLU A 312 -9.30 -13.77 13.28
N VAL A 313 -10.14 -14.50 12.54
CA VAL A 313 -10.93 -13.95 11.43
C VAL A 313 -12.40 -14.32 11.60
N HIS A 314 -13.25 -13.33 11.32
CA HIS A 314 -14.69 -13.39 11.45
C HIS A 314 -15.33 -13.01 10.13
N MET A 315 -16.54 -13.52 9.91
CA MET A 315 -17.33 -13.18 8.74
C MET A 315 -18.76 -12.86 9.18
N ILE A 316 -19.29 -11.75 8.68
CA ILE A 316 -20.66 -11.33 8.90
C ILE A 316 -21.32 -10.96 7.56
N TYR A 317 -22.63 -10.81 7.57
CA TYR A 317 -23.37 -10.26 6.43
C TYR A 317 -24.12 -9.00 6.83
N ALA A 318 -23.91 -7.94 6.06
CA ALA A 318 -24.55 -6.65 6.18
C ALA A 318 -25.58 -6.39 5.07
N PRO A 319 -26.49 -7.34 4.77
CA PRO A 319 -26.61 -8.18 3.55
C PRO A 319 -25.38 -8.59 2.74
N GLU A 320 -24.47 -7.69 2.44
CA GLU A 320 -23.25 -8.00 1.68
C GLU A 320 -22.25 -8.77 2.57
N PRO A 321 -21.42 -9.68 2.01
CA PRO A 321 -20.40 -10.38 2.79
C PRO A 321 -19.33 -9.42 3.28
N VAL A 322 -18.93 -9.59 4.54
CA VAL A 322 -17.93 -8.76 5.20
C VAL A 322 -16.94 -9.64 5.95
N TYR A 323 -15.66 -9.46 5.63
CA TYR A 323 -14.53 -10.07 6.34
C TYR A 323 -14.04 -9.12 7.44
N ILE A 324 -13.75 -9.68 8.62
CA ILE A 324 -13.21 -8.94 9.76
C ILE A 324 -12.01 -9.72 10.30
N ILE A 325 -10.89 -9.03 10.53
CA ILE A 325 -9.68 -9.62 11.08
C ILE A 325 -9.21 -8.85 12.31
N ASP A 326 -8.82 -9.59 13.35
CA ASP A 326 -8.18 -9.05 14.54
C ASP A 326 -6.81 -8.43 14.20
N ARG A 327 -6.55 -7.23 14.72
CA ARG A 327 -5.25 -6.58 14.55
C ARG A 327 -4.22 -7.14 15.53
N PHE A 328 -3.23 -7.87 15.03
CA PHE A 328 -2.14 -8.40 15.84
C PHE A 328 -1.22 -7.31 16.43
N ASP A 329 -1.21 -6.13 15.81
CA ASP A 329 -0.46 -4.96 16.22
C ASP A 329 -1.21 -4.11 17.26
N ARG A 330 -2.25 -4.68 17.86
CA ARG A 330 -3.05 -4.10 18.94
C ARG A 330 -3.05 -5.03 20.15
N PHE A 331 -3.20 -4.44 21.33
CA PHE A 331 -3.43 -5.18 22.58
C PHE A 331 -4.17 -4.31 23.57
N ARG A 332 -4.80 -4.94 24.55
CA ARG A 332 -5.43 -4.28 25.69
C ARG A 332 -5.19 -5.15 26.90
N THR A 333 -4.71 -4.57 28.00
CA THR A 333 -4.59 -5.29 29.27
C THR A 333 -5.91 -5.23 30.03
N GLU A 334 -6.13 -6.12 31.01
CA GLU A 334 -7.38 -6.14 31.79
C GLU A 334 -7.67 -4.81 32.52
N HIS A 335 -6.63 -4.02 32.80
CA HIS A 335 -6.72 -2.74 33.51
C HIS A 335 -6.88 -1.53 32.59
N GLU A 336 -6.72 -1.71 31.27
CA GLU A 336 -6.80 -0.62 30.30
C GLU A 336 -8.16 -0.57 29.62
N VAL A 337 -8.76 0.61 29.63
CA VAL A 337 -10.02 0.87 28.92
C VAL A 337 -9.79 0.87 27.41
N GLU A 338 -8.67 1.43 26.97
CA GLU A 338 -8.34 1.68 25.57
C GLU A 338 -7.37 0.66 24.99
N TRP A 339 -7.48 0.44 23.67
CA TRP A 339 -6.51 -0.38 22.94
C TRP A 339 -5.18 0.36 22.78
N GLN A 340 -4.10 -0.38 22.99
CA GLN A 340 -2.72 0.05 22.77
C GLN A 340 -2.15 -0.54 21.48
N ARG A 341 -1.12 0.13 20.95
CA ARG A 341 -0.45 -0.20 19.70
C ARG A 341 0.90 -0.87 19.97
N LYS A 342 1.25 -1.89 19.17
CA LYS A 342 2.58 -2.51 19.12
C LYS A 342 3.31 -2.07 17.87
N HIS A 343 4.60 -1.77 17.97
CA HIS A 343 5.39 -1.40 16.79
C HIS A 343 5.53 -2.57 15.82
N VAL A 344 5.23 -2.29 14.56
CA VAL A 344 5.23 -3.26 13.48
C VAL A 344 5.81 -2.61 12.23
N LEU A 345 6.64 -3.38 11.53
CA LEU A 345 7.21 -3.06 10.23
C LEU A 345 6.76 -4.10 9.21
N ASP A 346 6.38 -3.68 8.01
CA ASP A 346 6.36 -4.60 6.89
C ASP A 346 7.80 -4.93 6.42
N ALA A 347 7.97 -5.99 5.62
CA ALA A 347 9.29 -6.41 5.18
C ALA A 347 10.01 -5.35 4.31
N CYS A 348 9.27 -4.53 3.56
CA CYS A 348 9.87 -3.41 2.81
C CYS A 348 10.45 -2.37 3.78
N GLN A 349 9.72 -2.00 4.83
CA GLN A 349 10.21 -1.08 5.85
C GLN A 349 11.40 -1.66 6.61
N LEU A 350 11.37 -2.96 6.92
CA LEU A 350 12.46 -3.64 7.64
C LEU A 350 13.77 -3.64 6.82
N LEU A 351 13.67 -3.84 5.51
CA LEU A 351 14.80 -3.84 4.56
C LEU A 351 15.15 -2.45 4.01
N SER A 352 14.44 -1.40 4.43
CA SER A 352 14.60 -0.04 3.88
C SER A 352 14.38 0.05 2.37
N LEU A 353 13.35 -0.62 1.87
CA LEU A 353 12.96 -0.60 0.46
C LEU A 353 11.85 0.43 0.21
N SER A 354 11.93 1.12 -0.93
CA SER A 354 10.86 1.99 -1.40
C SER A 354 9.57 1.20 -1.69
N SER A 355 8.42 1.87 -1.64
CA SER A 355 7.10 1.26 -1.86
C SER A 355 6.95 0.56 -3.22
N GLY A 356 7.70 0.99 -4.25
CA GLY A 356 7.68 0.40 -5.59
C GLY A 356 8.40 -0.94 -5.73
N ASN A 357 9.22 -1.35 -4.76
CA ASN A 357 10.07 -2.55 -4.87
C ASN A 357 9.45 -3.83 -4.30
N LYS A 358 8.16 -3.81 -3.90
CA LYS A 358 7.53 -4.91 -3.15
C LYS A 358 7.55 -6.30 -3.83
N TYR A 359 7.59 -6.34 -5.16
CA TYR A 359 7.65 -7.60 -5.95
C TYR A 359 9.05 -7.96 -6.41
N ASN A 360 9.85 -6.97 -6.86
CA ASN A 360 11.14 -7.22 -7.51
C ASN A 360 12.16 -7.89 -6.57
N ASP A 361 12.07 -7.58 -5.27
CA ASP A 361 12.98 -8.09 -4.25
C ASP A 361 12.40 -9.27 -3.45
N ALA A 362 11.19 -9.74 -3.78
CA ALA A 362 10.58 -10.88 -3.10
C ALA A 362 11.15 -12.20 -3.63
N ASN A 363 12.11 -12.80 -2.94
CA ASN A 363 12.71 -14.11 -3.27
C ASN A 363 13.14 -14.86 -2.00
N VAL A 364 13.60 -16.11 -2.16
CA VAL A 364 13.99 -16.97 -1.02
C VAL A 364 15.21 -16.45 -0.26
N GLU A 365 16.13 -15.76 -0.93
CA GLU A 365 17.28 -15.11 -0.31
C GLU A 365 16.84 -13.95 0.59
N THR A 366 15.88 -13.14 0.14
CA THR A 366 15.27 -12.07 0.95
C THR A 366 14.54 -12.65 2.17
N LEU A 367 13.85 -13.79 2.04
CA LEU A 367 13.26 -14.48 3.20
C LEU A 367 14.33 -14.93 4.20
N ARG A 368 15.49 -15.40 3.73
CA ARG A 368 16.63 -15.73 4.60
C ARG A 368 17.14 -14.49 5.32
N GLU A 369 17.36 -13.38 4.61
CA GLU A 369 17.82 -12.11 5.19
C GLU A 369 16.88 -11.63 6.31
N LEU A 370 15.58 -11.56 6.02
CA LEU A 370 14.54 -11.20 7.00
C LEU A 370 14.57 -12.08 8.24
N SER A 371 14.78 -13.39 8.06
CA SER A 371 14.87 -14.34 9.16
C SER A 371 16.11 -14.14 10.03
N ASP A 372 17.22 -13.69 9.43
CA ASP A 372 18.49 -13.46 10.13
C ASP A 372 18.47 -12.17 10.97
N MET A 373 17.53 -11.25 10.69
CA MET A 373 17.24 -10.06 11.48
C MET A 373 16.36 -10.34 12.71
N CYS A 374 15.64 -11.47 12.72
CA CYS A 374 14.79 -11.85 13.86
C CYS A 374 15.61 -12.41 15.03
N ARG A 375 15.12 -12.20 16.26
CA ARG A 375 15.73 -12.78 17.48
C ARG A 375 15.79 -14.31 17.41
N SER A 376 14.69 -14.93 16.98
CA SER A 376 14.53 -16.39 16.92
C SER A 376 14.73 -16.92 15.49
N LYS A 377 15.92 -16.72 14.92
CA LYS A 377 16.25 -17.01 13.51
C LYS A 377 15.76 -18.37 13.02
N ALA A 378 16.11 -19.44 13.73
CA ALA A 378 15.75 -20.80 13.33
C ALA A 378 14.23 -21.02 13.28
N SER A 379 13.49 -20.55 14.29
CA SER A 379 12.03 -20.63 14.31
C SER A 379 11.40 -19.78 13.20
N THR A 380 11.95 -18.59 12.94
CA THR A 380 11.49 -17.72 11.85
C THR A 380 11.69 -18.37 10.49
N LYS A 381 12.85 -19.00 10.22
CA LYS A 381 13.10 -19.74 8.97
C LYS A 381 12.08 -20.85 8.73
N LEU A 382 11.74 -21.61 9.78
CA LEU A 382 10.72 -22.67 9.69
C LEU A 382 9.32 -22.10 9.39
N LEU A 383 8.96 -20.97 10.01
CA LEU A 383 7.67 -20.31 9.78
C LEU A 383 7.57 -19.72 8.37
N LEU A 384 8.62 -19.05 7.89
CA LEU A 384 8.66 -18.53 6.52
C LEU A 384 8.58 -19.64 5.47
N TYR A 385 9.22 -20.79 5.71
CA TYR A 385 9.07 -21.95 4.84
C TYR A 385 7.64 -22.52 4.88
N ARG A 386 7.00 -22.62 6.05
CA ARG A 386 5.57 -23.00 6.14
C ARG A 386 4.67 -22.03 5.36
N TRP A 387 4.92 -20.73 5.48
CA TRP A 387 4.20 -19.70 4.74
C TRP A 387 4.40 -19.84 3.23
N LEU A 388 5.63 -20.08 2.77
CA LEU A 388 5.91 -20.33 1.36
C LEU A 388 5.15 -21.56 0.84
N VAL A 389 5.26 -22.71 1.54
CA VAL A 389 4.53 -23.94 1.20
C VAL A 389 3.02 -23.70 1.18
N PHE A 390 2.48 -22.96 2.16
CA PHE A 390 1.06 -22.65 2.23
C PHE A 390 0.59 -21.84 1.01
N ASN A 391 1.27 -20.72 0.70
CA ASN A 391 0.95 -19.88 -0.45
C ASN A 391 1.06 -20.64 -1.77
N THR A 392 2.07 -21.52 -1.90
CA THR A 392 2.19 -22.41 -3.05
C THR A 392 1.00 -23.35 -3.18
N LEU A 393 0.52 -23.95 -2.09
CA LEU A 393 -0.59 -24.90 -2.09
C LEU A 393 -1.95 -24.26 -2.37
N VAL A 394 -2.20 -23.04 -1.88
CA VAL A 394 -3.45 -22.30 -2.16
C VAL A 394 -3.41 -21.51 -3.45
N GLY A 395 -2.29 -21.49 -4.19
CA GLY A 395 -2.17 -20.65 -5.39
C GLY A 395 -2.26 -19.16 -5.05
N ASN A 396 -1.45 -18.68 -4.10
CA ASN A 396 -1.35 -17.25 -3.79
C ASN A 396 -0.19 -16.63 -4.60
N SER A 397 -0.53 -16.05 -5.75
CA SER A 397 0.38 -15.28 -6.62
C SER A 397 0.61 -13.84 -6.15
N ASP A 398 -0.05 -13.37 -5.08
CA ASP A 398 0.15 -12.02 -4.53
C ASP A 398 0.89 -12.03 -3.18
N ALA A 399 1.61 -13.12 -2.88
CA ALA A 399 2.41 -13.25 -1.66
C ALA A 399 3.73 -12.44 -1.77
N HIS A 400 3.66 -11.14 -1.49
CA HIS A 400 4.78 -10.20 -1.59
C HIS A 400 5.29 -9.68 -0.24
N LEU A 401 6.40 -8.93 -0.24
CA LEU A 401 7.09 -8.46 0.98
C LEU A 401 6.19 -7.64 1.93
N LYS A 402 5.23 -6.85 1.43
CA LYS A 402 4.30 -6.09 2.29
C LYS A 402 3.26 -6.95 3.04
N ASN A 403 3.18 -8.26 2.73
CA ASN A 403 2.33 -9.23 3.43
C ASN A 403 3.08 -9.99 4.54
N LEU A 404 4.36 -9.66 4.74
CA LEU A 404 5.16 -10.12 5.87
C LEU A 404 5.43 -8.92 6.79
N SER A 405 5.05 -9.06 8.05
CA SER A 405 5.25 -8.04 9.08
C SER A 405 6.08 -8.55 10.24
N PHE A 406 6.71 -7.63 10.96
CA PHE A 406 7.61 -7.91 12.06
C PHE A 406 7.29 -6.99 13.24
N LEU A 407 7.05 -7.60 14.40
CA LEU A 407 6.91 -6.91 15.67
C LEU A 407 8.29 -6.48 16.18
N VAL A 408 8.40 -5.23 16.59
CA VAL A 408 9.65 -4.64 17.08
C VAL A 408 9.44 -4.18 18.53
N THR A 409 10.34 -4.62 19.40
CA THR A 409 10.40 -4.19 20.81
C THR A 409 11.85 -3.88 21.19
N GLY A 410 12.07 -3.36 22.41
CA GLY A 410 13.42 -3.18 22.95
C GLY A 410 14.23 -4.47 23.04
N ASP A 411 13.57 -5.63 23.06
CA ASP A 411 14.26 -6.92 23.07
C ASP A 411 14.75 -7.36 21.69
N GLY A 412 14.21 -6.76 20.60
CA GLY A 412 14.53 -7.03 19.21
C GLY A 412 13.31 -7.41 18.34
N ILE A 413 13.58 -7.98 17.16
CA ILE A 413 12.58 -8.19 16.10
C ILE A 413 12.01 -9.61 16.13
N ALA A 414 10.70 -9.75 15.94
CA ALA A 414 10.02 -11.04 15.81
C ALA A 414 9.03 -11.02 14.63
N LEU A 415 8.94 -12.13 13.90
CA LEU A 415 7.95 -12.29 12.83
C LEU A 415 6.52 -12.18 13.41
N ALA A 416 5.69 -11.35 12.80
CA ALA A 416 4.28 -11.18 13.18
C ALA A 416 3.43 -12.33 12.60
N PRO A 417 2.19 -12.52 13.09
CA PRO A 417 1.23 -13.42 12.45
C PRO A 417 1.03 -13.08 10.97
N PHE A 418 0.85 -14.11 10.13
CA PHE A 418 0.58 -13.96 8.71
C PHE A 418 -0.85 -13.45 8.49
N TYR A 419 -1.04 -12.63 7.46
CA TYR A 419 -2.31 -12.02 7.06
C TYR A 419 -2.32 -11.87 5.53
N ASP A 420 -3.46 -11.44 4.98
CA ASP A 420 -3.65 -11.28 3.52
C ASP A 420 -3.32 -12.57 2.75
N LEU A 421 -3.82 -13.70 3.27
CA LEU A 421 -3.71 -15.00 2.61
C LEU A 421 -4.99 -15.25 1.83
N LEU A 422 -4.85 -15.42 0.51
CA LEU A 422 -5.95 -15.71 -0.40
C LEU A 422 -5.48 -16.63 -1.54
N SER A 423 -6.40 -17.38 -2.12
CA SER A 423 -6.15 -18.13 -3.36
C SER A 423 -6.40 -17.19 -4.55
N THR A 424 -5.40 -16.45 -5.00
CA THR A 424 -5.53 -15.57 -6.19
C THR A 424 -5.66 -16.38 -7.48
N SER A 425 -5.01 -17.54 -7.55
CA SER A 425 -5.01 -18.38 -8.74
C SER A 425 -6.38 -18.91 -9.15
N VAL A 426 -7.35 -18.92 -8.23
CA VAL A 426 -8.73 -19.30 -8.56
C VAL A 426 -9.31 -18.40 -9.65
N TYR A 427 -8.97 -17.11 -9.64
CA TYR A 427 -9.49 -16.11 -10.56
C TYR A 427 -8.98 -16.27 -11.99
N VAL A 428 -7.86 -16.98 -12.18
CA VAL A 428 -7.27 -17.27 -13.50
C VAL A 428 -7.49 -18.72 -13.95
N THR A 429 -8.42 -19.43 -13.32
CA THR A 429 -8.91 -20.73 -13.78
C THR A 429 -9.96 -20.57 -14.88
N PRO A 430 -10.26 -21.62 -15.67
CA PRO A 430 -11.32 -21.57 -16.68
C PRO A 430 -12.70 -21.18 -16.14
N LEU A 431 -12.94 -21.33 -14.83
CA LEU A 431 -14.21 -20.96 -14.21
C LEU A 431 -14.45 -19.44 -14.16
N TYR A 432 -13.38 -18.64 -14.01
CA TYR A 432 -13.48 -17.19 -13.81
C TYR A 432 -12.86 -16.37 -14.95
N ALA A 433 -11.89 -16.93 -15.67
CA ALA A 433 -11.16 -16.23 -16.73
C ALA A 433 -11.54 -16.69 -18.15
N ASP A 434 -12.39 -17.71 -18.30
CA ASP A 434 -12.77 -18.29 -19.60
C ASP A 434 -11.57 -18.49 -20.55
N SER A 435 -11.53 -17.74 -21.66
CA SER A 435 -10.46 -17.77 -22.68
C SER A 435 -9.13 -17.17 -22.22
N GLN A 436 -9.12 -16.40 -21.13
CA GLN A 436 -7.93 -15.79 -20.53
C GLN A 436 -7.35 -16.64 -19.39
N ALA A 437 -7.88 -17.85 -19.15
CA ALA A 437 -7.39 -18.72 -18.10
C ALA A 437 -5.93 -19.12 -18.34
N ILE A 438 -5.10 -18.94 -17.32
CA ILE A 438 -3.66 -19.26 -17.37
C ILE A 438 -3.24 -20.27 -16.31
N TRP A 439 -4.09 -20.64 -15.35
CA TRP A 439 -3.73 -21.66 -14.35
C TRP A 439 -3.35 -23.00 -15.01
N PRO A 440 -2.23 -23.67 -14.63
CA PRO A 440 -1.27 -23.33 -13.57
C PRO A 440 -0.01 -22.55 -14.00
N ARG A 441 -0.02 -21.92 -15.18
CA ARG A 441 1.11 -21.09 -15.68
C ARG A 441 1.14 -19.66 -15.14
N GLU A 442 0.35 -19.35 -14.14
CA GLU A 442 0.41 -18.06 -13.46
C GLU A 442 1.78 -17.84 -12.78
N PRO A 443 2.31 -16.60 -12.78
CA PRO A 443 3.53 -16.26 -12.04
C PRO A 443 3.48 -16.69 -10.58
N LEU A 444 4.58 -17.28 -10.11
CA LEU A 444 4.78 -17.67 -8.73
C LEU A 444 5.47 -16.53 -7.97
N HIS A 445 4.86 -16.07 -6.88
CA HIS A 445 5.44 -15.06 -6.01
C HIS A 445 5.48 -15.54 -4.55
N PRO A 446 6.64 -15.44 -3.86
CA PRO A 446 7.96 -15.25 -4.45
C PRO A 446 8.35 -16.47 -5.33
N PRO A 447 9.16 -16.29 -6.38
CA PRO A 447 9.71 -17.42 -7.13
C PRO A 447 10.60 -18.29 -6.22
N ILE A 448 10.73 -19.56 -6.59
CA ILE A 448 11.58 -20.53 -5.89
C ILE A 448 12.69 -21.03 -6.81
N PRO A 449 13.78 -21.62 -6.29
CA PRO A 449 14.86 -22.14 -7.13
C PRO A 449 14.35 -23.06 -8.24
N GLY A 450 14.52 -22.62 -9.49
CA GLY A 450 14.11 -23.36 -10.68
C GLY A 450 12.60 -23.34 -10.99
N ALA A 451 11.79 -22.49 -10.35
CA ALA A 451 10.40 -22.28 -10.74
C ALA A 451 9.96 -20.81 -10.59
N SER A 452 9.42 -20.26 -11.68
CA SER A 452 8.91 -18.88 -11.80
C SER A 452 7.40 -18.82 -12.02
N VAL A 453 6.77 -19.95 -12.31
CA VAL A 453 5.32 -20.15 -12.42
C VAL A 453 4.88 -21.37 -11.62
N PHE A 454 3.61 -21.45 -11.23
CA PHE A 454 3.09 -22.57 -10.43
C PHE A 454 3.26 -23.94 -11.11
N ASP A 455 3.18 -24.02 -12.44
CA ASP A 455 3.34 -25.27 -13.19
C ASP A 455 4.76 -25.87 -13.05
N GLU A 456 5.76 -25.03 -12.81
CA GLU A 456 7.15 -25.49 -12.68
C GLU A 456 7.45 -26.06 -11.28
N VAL A 457 6.57 -25.86 -10.31
CA VAL A 457 6.75 -26.31 -8.93
C VAL A 457 6.78 -27.84 -8.86
N SER A 458 7.72 -28.36 -8.07
CA SER A 458 7.86 -29.78 -7.75
C SER A 458 8.35 -29.94 -6.32
N LYS A 459 8.22 -31.16 -5.78
CA LYS A 459 8.71 -31.52 -4.45
C LYS A 459 10.18 -31.13 -4.25
N ASP A 460 11.06 -31.50 -5.19
CA ASP A 460 12.50 -31.24 -5.09
C ASP A 460 12.81 -29.74 -5.10
N LYS A 461 12.11 -28.95 -5.92
CA LYS A 461 12.29 -27.48 -5.95
C LYS A 461 11.81 -26.83 -4.65
N MET A 462 10.75 -27.34 -4.03
CA MET A 462 10.33 -26.88 -2.70
C MET A 462 11.35 -27.23 -1.61
N LEU A 463 11.97 -28.40 -1.67
CA LEU A 463 13.06 -28.75 -0.75
C LEU A 463 14.27 -27.82 -0.94
N ALA A 464 14.64 -27.54 -2.19
CA ALA A 464 15.68 -26.58 -2.52
C ALA A 464 15.35 -25.16 -2.02
N ALA A 465 14.08 -24.74 -2.08
CA ALA A 465 13.63 -23.48 -1.49
C ALA A 465 13.81 -23.45 0.02
N GLY A 466 13.54 -24.56 0.72
CA GLY A 466 13.82 -24.70 2.15
C GLY A 466 15.31 -24.52 2.47
N GLU A 467 16.19 -25.20 1.73
CA GLU A 467 17.64 -25.02 1.88
C GLU A 467 18.07 -23.57 1.58
N ALA A 468 17.48 -22.94 0.57
CA ALA A 468 17.70 -21.54 0.23
C ALA A 468 17.23 -20.58 1.34
N ILE A 469 16.17 -20.90 2.10
CA ILE A 469 15.79 -20.12 3.30
C ILE A 469 16.75 -20.41 4.48
N GLY A 470 17.50 -21.51 4.42
CA GLY A 470 18.45 -21.92 5.46
C GLY A 470 17.90 -22.93 6.44
N ILE A 471 16.92 -23.74 6.05
CA ILE A 471 16.46 -24.91 6.81
C ILE A 471 17.07 -26.20 6.24
N GLY A 472 17.41 -27.16 7.11
CA GLY A 472 17.94 -28.45 6.67
C GLY A 472 16.89 -29.28 5.93
N VAL A 473 17.30 -30.01 4.89
CA VAL A 473 16.43 -30.87 4.06
C VAL A 473 15.48 -31.76 4.87
N PRO A 474 15.89 -32.43 5.98
CA PRO A 474 14.97 -33.24 6.77
C PRO A 474 13.81 -32.43 7.38
N ALA A 475 14.07 -31.20 7.82
CA ALA A 475 13.04 -30.31 8.36
C ALA A 475 12.12 -29.78 7.26
N ALA A 476 12.68 -29.40 6.11
CA ALA A 476 11.92 -28.96 4.94
C ALA A 476 10.98 -30.06 4.44
N LYS A 477 11.50 -31.28 4.31
CA LYS A 477 10.71 -32.46 3.91
C LYS A 477 9.59 -32.77 4.89
N ARG A 478 9.89 -32.78 6.20
CA ARG A 478 8.88 -33.02 7.23
C ARG A 478 7.74 -32.00 7.18
N ILE A 479 8.05 -30.71 7.03
CA ILE A 479 7.03 -29.65 6.92
C ILE A 479 6.19 -29.84 5.66
N LEU A 480 6.85 -30.07 4.51
CA LEU A 480 6.17 -30.25 3.23
C LEU A 480 5.20 -31.43 3.27
N GLU A 481 5.67 -32.60 3.72
CA GLU A 481 4.85 -33.81 3.81
C GLU A 481 3.72 -33.69 4.83
N GLU A 482 3.96 -33.02 5.98
CA GLU A 482 2.91 -32.72 6.97
C GLU A 482 1.79 -31.88 6.36
N MET A 483 2.14 -30.80 5.65
CA MET A 483 1.16 -29.88 5.08
C MET A 483 0.42 -30.53 3.91
N VAL A 484 1.14 -31.10 2.93
CA VAL A 484 0.56 -31.77 1.76
C VAL A 484 -0.35 -32.93 2.17
N GLY A 485 0.07 -33.74 3.16
CA GLY A 485 -0.70 -34.90 3.62
C GLY A 485 -2.01 -34.57 4.32
N ARG A 486 -2.18 -33.33 4.82
CA ARG A 486 -3.36 -32.89 5.57
C ARG A 486 -4.19 -31.85 4.83
N PHE A 487 -3.64 -31.18 3.82
CA PHE A 487 -4.22 -30.00 3.19
C PHE A 487 -5.65 -30.22 2.70
N GLU A 488 -5.83 -31.25 1.86
CA GLU A 488 -7.11 -31.61 1.25
C GLU A 488 -8.19 -31.89 2.29
N SER A 489 -7.90 -32.74 3.28
CA SER A 489 -8.86 -33.10 4.33
C SER A 489 -9.31 -31.90 5.17
N HIS A 490 -8.41 -30.97 5.48
CA HIS A 490 -8.76 -29.77 6.26
C HIS A 490 -9.57 -28.77 5.43
N ALA A 491 -9.27 -28.68 4.13
CA ALA A 491 -10.01 -27.86 3.19
C ALA A 491 -11.43 -28.42 2.98
N ASP A 492 -11.59 -29.74 2.78
CA ASP A 492 -12.89 -30.39 2.63
C ASP A 492 -13.79 -30.19 3.87
N ALA A 493 -13.24 -30.45 5.07
CA ALA A 493 -13.95 -30.19 6.32
C ALA A 493 -14.32 -28.71 6.52
N LEU A 494 -13.46 -27.79 6.05
CA LEU A 494 -13.73 -26.35 6.16
C LEU A 494 -14.84 -25.93 5.18
N ILE A 495 -14.87 -26.49 3.97
CA ILE A 495 -15.98 -26.25 3.02
C ILE A 495 -17.30 -26.67 3.64
N GLU A 496 -17.37 -27.83 4.28
CA GLU A 496 -18.60 -28.29 4.95
C GLU A 496 -19.07 -27.32 6.03
N GLU A 497 -18.16 -26.76 6.83
CA GLU A 497 -18.47 -25.71 7.81
C GLU A 497 -18.97 -24.42 7.15
N PHE A 498 -18.40 -24.05 6.01
CA PHE A 498 -18.85 -22.89 5.26
C PHE A 498 -20.27 -23.09 4.73
N LEU A 499 -20.55 -24.25 4.13
CA LEU A 499 -21.89 -24.60 3.62
C LEU A 499 -22.95 -24.68 4.71
N GLN A 500 -22.57 -24.99 5.94
CA GLN A 500 -23.47 -25.02 7.10
C GLN A 500 -23.61 -23.67 7.80
N GLY A 501 -22.93 -22.62 7.33
CA GLY A 501 -22.97 -21.28 7.93
C GLY A 501 -22.25 -21.16 9.28
N ARG A 502 -21.49 -22.18 9.71
CA ARG A 502 -20.80 -22.19 11.03
C ARG A 502 -19.69 -21.14 11.17
N HIS A 503 -19.28 -20.56 10.05
CA HIS A 503 -18.26 -19.52 9.98
C HIS A 503 -18.82 -18.10 10.14
N VAL A 504 -20.16 -17.94 10.11
CA VAL A 504 -20.86 -16.66 10.11
C VAL A 504 -21.36 -16.35 11.52
N HIS A 505 -21.19 -15.11 11.97
CA HIS A 505 -21.72 -14.70 13.27
C HIS A 505 -23.27 -14.74 13.29
N PRO A 506 -23.93 -15.27 14.34
CA PRO A 506 -25.40 -15.41 14.40
C PRO A 506 -26.19 -14.11 14.25
N ALA A 507 -25.63 -12.97 14.65
CA ALA A 507 -26.24 -11.65 14.50
C ALA A 507 -26.24 -11.10 13.05
N SER A 508 -25.68 -11.85 12.10
CA SER A 508 -25.61 -11.46 10.68
C SER A 508 -26.99 -11.41 10.03
N ARG A 509 -27.12 -10.61 8.97
CA ARG A 509 -28.26 -10.68 8.07
C ARG A 509 -28.17 -11.96 7.22
N ALA A 510 -29.31 -12.45 6.73
CA ALA A 510 -29.30 -13.65 5.88
C ALA A 510 -28.76 -13.31 4.48
N PRO A 511 -27.75 -14.03 3.96
CA PRO A 511 -27.34 -13.89 2.57
C PRO A 511 -28.41 -14.43 1.61
N SER A 512 -28.37 -14.00 0.35
CA SER A 512 -29.23 -14.58 -0.68
C SER A 512 -28.78 -16.00 -1.04
N GLY A 513 -29.72 -16.86 -1.48
CA GLY A 513 -29.37 -18.21 -1.94
C GLY A 513 -28.44 -18.21 -3.16
N MET A 514 -28.52 -17.18 -4.00
CA MET A 514 -27.59 -16.99 -5.12
C MET A 514 -26.17 -16.73 -4.64
N GLN A 515 -26.00 -15.83 -3.66
CA GLN A 515 -24.70 -15.52 -3.04
C GLN A 515 -24.08 -16.78 -2.42
N GLN A 516 -24.86 -17.53 -1.65
CA GLN A 516 -24.38 -18.77 -1.03
C GLN A 516 -23.94 -19.81 -2.08
N GLY A 517 -24.70 -19.93 -3.17
CA GLY A 517 -24.36 -20.81 -4.28
C GLY A 517 -23.05 -20.43 -4.99
N SER A 518 -22.84 -19.15 -5.25
CA SER A 518 -21.62 -18.66 -5.92
C SER A 518 -20.39 -18.72 -5.01
N GLU A 519 -20.55 -18.41 -3.72
CA GLU A 519 -19.50 -18.59 -2.71
C GLU A 519 -19.09 -20.07 -2.59
N ALA A 520 -20.07 -20.99 -2.55
CA ALA A 520 -19.80 -22.43 -2.53
C ALA A 520 -19.04 -22.90 -3.79
N GLN A 521 -19.37 -22.35 -4.96
CA GLN A 521 -18.68 -22.64 -6.21
C GLN A 521 -17.22 -22.19 -6.15
N MET A 522 -16.95 -21.01 -5.60
CA MET A 522 -15.59 -20.51 -5.38
C MET A 522 -14.77 -21.45 -4.51
N LEU A 523 -15.30 -21.83 -3.35
CA LEU A 523 -14.60 -22.70 -2.42
C LEU A 523 -14.25 -24.06 -3.05
N ARG A 524 -15.18 -24.61 -3.84
CA ARG A 524 -14.93 -25.84 -4.61
C ARG A 524 -13.87 -25.65 -5.68
N ALA A 525 -13.83 -24.50 -6.36
CA ALA A 525 -12.78 -24.21 -7.34
C ALA A 525 -11.39 -24.12 -6.68
N ILE A 526 -11.27 -23.42 -5.55
CA ILE A 526 -10.04 -23.36 -4.75
C ILE A 526 -9.60 -24.79 -4.39
N ARG A 527 -10.51 -25.61 -3.87
CA ARG A 527 -10.20 -26.97 -3.40
C ARG A 527 -9.89 -27.98 -4.50
N TYR A 528 -10.74 -28.08 -5.51
CA TYR A 528 -10.70 -29.17 -6.49
C TYR A 528 -9.95 -28.82 -7.77
N VAL A 529 -9.63 -27.53 -7.99
CA VAL A 529 -8.80 -27.09 -9.13
C VAL A 529 -7.43 -26.67 -8.63
N VAL A 530 -7.34 -25.64 -7.80
CA VAL A 530 -6.05 -25.05 -7.39
C VAL A 530 -5.30 -25.97 -6.44
N ILE A 531 -5.88 -26.24 -5.26
CA ILE A 531 -5.26 -27.08 -4.22
C ILE A 531 -4.97 -28.49 -4.75
N ALA A 532 -5.93 -29.12 -5.44
CA ALA A 532 -5.74 -30.47 -5.98
C ALA A 532 -4.54 -30.55 -6.95
N THR A 533 -4.39 -29.57 -7.85
CA THR A 533 -3.25 -29.48 -8.77
C THR A 533 -1.93 -29.39 -8.01
N MET A 534 -1.85 -28.52 -6.99
CA MET A 534 -0.61 -28.30 -6.25
C MET A 534 -0.26 -29.46 -5.32
N VAL A 535 -1.26 -30.07 -4.66
CA VAL A 535 -1.06 -31.28 -3.85
C VAL A 535 -0.56 -32.43 -4.72
N GLN A 536 -1.10 -32.61 -5.93
CA GLN A 536 -0.64 -33.65 -6.85
C GLN A 536 0.83 -33.46 -7.26
N LYS A 537 1.27 -32.21 -7.47
CA LYS A 537 2.68 -31.89 -7.80
C LYS A 537 3.66 -32.09 -6.64
N LEU A 538 3.18 -32.03 -5.40
CA LEU A 538 4.02 -32.00 -4.19
C LEU A 538 3.98 -33.29 -3.35
N ARG A 539 3.11 -34.25 -3.68
CA ARG A 539 3.16 -35.61 -3.15
C ARG A 539 4.42 -36.32 -3.65
#